data_AF-A0A136KPJ6-F1
#
_entry.id   AF-A0A136KPJ6-F1
#
_cell.length_a   1.000
_cell.length_b   1.000
_cell.length_c   1.000
_cell.angle_alpha   90.00
_cell.angle_beta   90.00
_cell.angle_gamma   90.00
#
_symmetry.space_group_name_H-M   'P 1'
#
loop_
_entity.id
_entity.type
_entity.pdbx_description
1 polymer ?
#
loop_
_entity_poly.entity_id
_entity_poly.type
_entity_poly.pdbx_seq_one_letter_code
_entity_poly.pdbx_strand_id
1 'polypeptide(L)'
;MLGDAKETPKKIADKATELAGLNGGGCCCVILNTVKQAQAVYAGLSDLPKEQKLLFHARFTAADRERITSEVLDKFGKDTSNRPEKFVLVATQVVEQSLDVDFDHMITEIAPMDLLLQRSGRIKRHARTKDGKLKEEGADERGDPVLHVLLPKEESGKPPKLASSEIIYQRYPLLTTLAQLQPSGGNNTVAVSLPADFRKLIEATYTDSAGSDAAQYLKDAKAKWDDLQEDLAAQAGEFLLCEPMEDEFDPVGHDEVGDASDDGNGWRARTRLGLEDVLVMPLKPEQVAKWKSGEMHPRLVKWLYKRSVKIPPYYWPPKAASGHGKPVLGNKKLKGVWLLPVKPTNGAWEWQGVKKDGKTYTIQYDSTFGLTNGGDK
;
A
#
# COMPACT_ATOMS: atom_id res chain seq x y z
N MET A 1 5.68 18.00 14.94
CA MET A 1 5.12 16.64 14.95
C MET A 1 3.60 16.70 14.77
N LEU A 2 3.02 15.92 13.86
CA LEU A 2 1.56 15.88 13.62
C LEU A 2 0.84 14.73 14.36
N GLY A 3 1.59 13.91 15.13
CA GLY A 3 1.04 12.77 15.87
C GLY A 3 0.69 11.58 14.97
N ASP A 4 0.12 10.53 15.59
CA ASP A 4 -0.36 9.31 14.92
C ASP A 4 -1.54 9.63 13.99
N ALA A 5 -1.48 9.15 12.75
CA ALA A 5 -2.53 9.34 11.75
C ALA A 5 -3.89 8.76 12.17
N LYS A 6 -3.97 7.85 13.15
CA LYS A 6 -5.25 7.42 13.73
C LYS A 6 -5.92 8.47 14.60
N GLU A 7 -5.17 9.32 15.29
CA GLU A 7 -5.73 10.35 16.17
C GLU A 7 -5.92 11.69 15.46
N THR A 8 -5.31 11.85 14.27
CA THR A 8 -5.24 13.13 13.57
C THR A 8 -5.51 13.12 12.05
N PRO A 9 -6.40 12.28 11.46
CA PRO A 9 -6.64 12.30 10.01
C PRO A 9 -6.97 13.69 9.46
N LYS A 10 -7.79 14.46 10.19
CA LYS A 10 -8.13 15.84 9.84
C LYS A 10 -6.91 16.77 9.90
N LYS A 11 -6.03 16.65 10.91
CA LYS A 11 -4.83 17.50 10.97
C LYS A 11 -3.84 17.19 9.85
N ILE A 12 -3.72 15.92 9.44
CA ILE A 12 -2.91 15.54 8.29
C ILE A 12 -3.50 16.11 7.02
N ALA A 13 -4.83 16.00 6.85
CA ALA A 13 -5.54 16.57 5.72
C ALA A 13 -5.39 18.10 5.64
N ASP A 14 -5.51 18.79 6.78
CA ASP A 14 -5.34 20.24 6.89
C ASP A 14 -3.90 20.63 6.56
N LYS A 15 -2.90 19.89 7.08
CA LYS A 15 -1.49 20.15 6.73
C LYS A 15 -1.21 19.91 5.24
N ALA A 16 -1.75 18.84 4.65
CA ALA A 16 -1.59 18.57 3.23
C ALA A 16 -2.20 19.69 2.38
N THR A 17 -3.35 20.21 2.80
CA THR A 17 -4.03 21.34 2.14
C THR A 17 -3.25 22.64 2.27
N GLU A 18 -2.64 22.88 3.43
CA GLU A 18 -1.73 24.00 3.69
C GLU A 18 -0.50 23.92 2.77
N LEU A 19 0.17 22.76 2.73
CA LEU A 19 1.35 22.54 1.89
C LEU A 19 1.02 22.71 0.40
N ALA A 20 -0.10 22.16 -0.07
CA ALA A 20 -0.56 22.35 -1.46
C ALA A 20 -0.96 23.80 -1.78
N GLY A 21 -1.08 24.68 -0.79
CA GLY A 21 -1.37 26.11 -0.97
C GLY A 21 -0.17 27.04 -0.76
N LEU A 22 1.01 26.52 -0.40
CA LEU A 22 2.20 27.33 -0.21
C LEU A 22 2.64 27.97 -1.53
N ASN A 23 3.22 29.17 -1.46
CA ASN A 23 3.78 29.90 -2.61
C ASN A 23 2.83 30.07 -3.81
N GLY A 24 1.52 30.10 -3.57
CA GLY A 24 0.51 30.28 -4.62
C GLY A 24 -0.03 28.98 -5.22
N GLY A 25 0.43 27.81 -4.76
CA GLY A 25 -0.04 26.51 -5.22
C GLY A 25 1.01 25.41 -5.12
N GLY A 26 0.59 24.16 -5.28
CA GLY A 26 1.47 23.00 -5.34
C GLY A 26 0.71 21.68 -5.28
N CYS A 27 1.42 20.62 -5.63
CA CYS A 27 0.96 19.25 -5.53
C CYS A 27 1.57 18.59 -4.29
N CYS A 28 0.72 18.18 -3.34
CA CYS A 28 1.12 17.47 -2.13
C CYS A 28 0.72 15.99 -2.22
N CYS A 29 1.66 15.08 -1.94
CA CYS A 29 1.38 13.67 -1.77
C CYS A 29 1.39 13.28 -0.29
N VAL A 30 0.39 12.52 0.15
CA VAL A 30 0.30 11.98 1.52
C VAL A 30 0.33 10.46 1.44
N ILE A 31 1.41 9.83 1.90
CA ILE A 31 1.61 8.38 1.85
C ILE A 31 1.37 7.77 3.22
N LEU A 32 0.34 6.94 3.31
CA LEU A 32 -0.11 6.27 4.53
C LEU A 32 0.13 4.76 4.41
N ASN A 33 0.48 4.11 5.51
CA ASN A 33 0.89 2.72 5.51
C ASN A 33 -0.30 1.76 5.33
N THR A 34 -1.50 2.17 5.75
CA THR A 34 -2.72 1.35 5.61
C THR A 34 -3.81 2.04 4.79
N VAL A 35 -4.60 1.23 4.08
CA VAL A 35 -5.75 1.71 3.30
C VAL A 35 -6.77 2.42 4.19
N LYS A 36 -7.01 1.90 5.40
CA LYS A 36 -7.97 2.49 6.36
C LYS A 36 -7.57 3.93 6.74
N GLN A 37 -6.29 4.17 6.98
CA GLN A 37 -5.80 5.52 7.29
C GLN A 37 -5.82 6.43 6.05
N ALA A 38 -5.44 5.92 4.87
CA ALA A 38 -5.54 6.68 3.62
C ALA A 38 -6.98 7.14 3.34
N GLN A 39 -7.96 6.25 3.49
CA GLN A 39 -9.39 6.57 3.36
C GLN A 39 -9.82 7.62 4.40
N ALA A 40 -9.37 7.50 5.65
CA ALA A 40 -9.70 8.45 6.71
C ALA A 40 -9.11 9.85 6.47
N VAL A 41 -7.85 9.95 6.02
CA VAL A 41 -7.21 11.24 5.68
C VAL A 41 -7.89 11.86 4.46
N TYR A 42 -8.20 11.06 3.43
CA TYR A 42 -8.92 11.55 2.25
C TYR A 42 -10.31 12.10 2.61
N ALA A 43 -11.04 11.44 3.51
CA ALA A 43 -12.31 11.95 4.02
C ALA A 43 -12.15 13.29 4.77
N GLY A 44 -11.01 13.49 5.46
CA GLY A 44 -10.67 14.74 6.14
C GLY A 44 -10.41 15.94 5.22
N LEU A 45 -10.15 15.70 3.92
CA LEU A 45 -10.00 16.73 2.89
C LEU A 45 -11.37 17.25 2.40
N SER A 46 -12.39 17.29 3.26
CA SER A 46 -13.78 17.68 2.92
C SER A 46 -13.85 19.05 2.22
N ASP A 47 -12.96 19.95 2.60
CA ASP A 47 -12.97 21.36 2.20
C ASP A 47 -12.29 21.58 0.84
N LEU A 48 -11.55 20.57 0.33
CA LEU A 48 -11.00 20.58 -1.03
C LEU A 48 -12.04 20.08 -2.04
N PRO A 49 -12.20 20.75 -3.20
CA PRO A 49 -12.98 20.26 -4.32
C PRO A 49 -12.52 18.86 -4.76
N LYS A 50 -13.44 18.05 -5.32
CA LYS A 50 -13.13 16.68 -5.77
C LYS A 50 -12.06 16.68 -6.86
N GLU A 51 -12.01 17.73 -7.66
CA GLU A 51 -11.09 17.92 -8.79
C GLU A 51 -9.66 18.27 -8.33
N GLN A 52 -9.48 18.56 -7.03
CA GLN A 52 -8.20 18.90 -6.41
C GLN A 52 -7.71 17.83 -5.43
N LYS A 53 -8.36 16.66 -5.39
CA LYS A 53 -7.96 15.57 -4.50
C LYS A 53 -8.23 14.20 -5.10
N LEU A 54 -7.36 13.25 -4.81
CA LEU A 54 -7.52 11.86 -5.26
C LEU A 54 -7.04 10.89 -4.17
N LEU A 55 -7.68 9.72 -4.12
CA LEU A 55 -7.27 8.60 -3.27
C LEU A 55 -6.72 7.48 -4.15
N PHE A 56 -5.57 6.92 -3.78
CA PHE A 56 -4.94 5.85 -4.56
C PHE A 56 -4.35 4.72 -3.70
N HIS A 57 -4.89 3.51 -3.87
CA HIS A 57 -4.43 2.32 -3.14
C HIS A 57 -4.80 1.01 -3.85
N ALA A 58 -4.36 -0.13 -3.33
CA ALA A 58 -4.58 -1.44 -3.96
C ALA A 58 -6.04 -1.94 -3.95
N ARG A 59 -6.91 -1.44 -3.06
CA ARG A 59 -8.31 -1.88 -2.87
C ARG A 59 -9.33 -1.28 -3.85
N PHE A 60 -8.90 -0.86 -5.04
CA PHE A 60 -9.80 -0.51 -6.15
C PHE A 60 -10.01 -1.70 -7.07
N THR A 61 -11.09 -1.69 -7.86
CA THR A 61 -11.22 -2.61 -8.99
C THR A 61 -10.05 -2.43 -9.95
N ALA A 62 -9.70 -3.45 -10.73
CA ALA A 62 -8.61 -3.32 -11.70
C ALA A 62 -8.83 -2.18 -12.72
N ALA A 63 -10.08 -1.94 -13.14
CA ALA A 63 -10.46 -0.82 -14.02
C ALA A 63 -10.29 0.54 -13.34
N ASP A 64 -10.76 0.69 -12.10
CA ASP A 64 -10.61 1.95 -11.38
C ASP A 64 -9.14 2.22 -11.05
N ARG A 65 -8.37 1.19 -10.73
CA ARG A 65 -6.93 1.31 -10.54
C ARG A 65 -6.22 1.78 -11.82
N GLU A 66 -6.56 1.21 -12.98
CA GLU A 66 -6.02 1.63 -14.29
C GLU A 66 -6.37 3.10 -14.59
N ARG A 67 -7.62 3.51 -14.31
CA ARG A 67 -8.08 4.90 -14.45
C ARG A 67 -7.30 5.85 -13.52
N ILE A 68 -7.22 5.52 -12.24
CA ILE A 68 -6.52 6.34 -11.22
C ILE A 68 -5.02 6.44 -11.54
N THR A 69 -4.38 5.33 -11.92
CA THR A 69 -2.96 5.36 -12.35
C THR A 69 -2.76 6.30 -13.53
N SER A 70 -3.64 6.25 -14.53
CA SER A 70 -3.55 7.13 -15.70
C SER A 70 -3.73 8.60 -15.30
N GLU A 71 -4.69 8.90 -14.42
CA GLU A 71 -4.92 10.24 -13.89
C GLU A 71 -3.74 10.77 -13.07
N VAL A 72 -3.11 9.92 -12.25
CA VAL A 72 -1.91 10.26 -11.47
C VAL A 72 -0.73 10.57 -12.40
N LEU A 73 -0.50 9.75 -13.43
CA LEU A 73 0.59 9.97 -14.39
C LEU A 73 0.37 11.23 -15.23
N ASP A 74 -0.88 11.50 -15.63
CA ASP A 74 -1.25 12.69 -16.38
C ASP A 74 -1.03 13.99 -15.59
N LYS A 75 -1.35 13.98 -14.28
CA LYS A 75 -1.21 15.17 -13.42
C LYS A 75 0.20 15.38 -12.87
N PHE A 76 0.91 14.29 -12.55
CA PHE A 76 2.16 14.36 -11.78
C PHE A 76 3.36 13.79 -12.52
N GLY A 77 3.19 13.34 -13.77
CA GLY A 77 4.28 12.83 -14.59
C GLY A 77 5.29 13.90 -15.00
N LYS A 78 6.22 13.50 -15.87
CA LYS A 78 7.21 14.42 -16.45
C LYS A 78 6.55 15.54 -17.26
N ASP A 79 5.53 15.20 -18.06
CA ASP A 79 4.70 16.15 -18.80
C ASP A 79 3.83 16.98 -17.84
N THR A 80 3.83 18.30 -18.04
CA THR A 80 3.14 19.26 -17.17
C THR A 80 1.86 19.82 -17.77
N SER A 81 1.49 19.42 -18.97
CA SER A 81 0.35 20.00 -19.69
C SER A 81 -0.94 19.98 -18.86
N ASN A 82 -1.09 18.96 -18.01
CA ASN A 82 -2.25 18.77 -17.14
C ASN A 82 -1.92 18.87 -15.63
N ARG A 83 -0.73 19.36 -15.26
CA ARG A 83 -0.34 19.52 -13.86
C ARG A 83 -1.21 20.59 -13.19
N PRO A 84 -1.94 20.26 -12.12
CA PRO A 84 -2.81 21.23 -11.45
C PRO A 84 -2.01 22.23 -10.62
N GLU A 85 -2.52 23.46 -10.49
CA GLU A 85 -1.93 24.49 -9.62
C GLU A 85 -2.00 24.09 -8.14
N LYS A 86 -3.05 23.37 -7.73
CA LYS A 86 -3.23 22.90 -6.35
C LYS A 86 -3.85 21.52 -6.34
N PHE A 87 -3.21 20.56 -5.67
CA PHE A 87 -3.74 19.21 -5.57
C PHE A 87 -3.20 18.44 -4.35
N VAL A 88 -4.04 17.57 -3.78
CA VAL A 88 -3.65 16.62 -2.74
C VAL A 88 -3.92 15.18 -3.17
N LEU A 89 -2.86 14.39 -3.37
CA LEU A 89 -2.97 12.95 -3.58
C LEU A 89 -2.77 12.23 -2.25
N VAL A 90 -3.79 11.52 -1.76
CA VAL A 90 -3.66 10.60 -0.63
C VAL A 90 -3.45 9.20 -1.19
N ALA A 91 -2.39 8.51 -0.77
CA ALA A 91 -2.07 7.20 -1.30
C ALA A 91 -1.50 6.25 -0.24
N THR A 92 -1.41 4.97 -0.61
CA THR A 92 -0.56 4.00 0.09
C THR A 92 0.74 3.78 -0.68
N GLN A 93 1.46 2.70 -0.41
CA GLN A 93 2.74 2.35 -1.04
C GLN A 93 2.67 2.17 -2.57
N VAL A 94 1.48 2.23 -3.17
CA VAL A 94 1.28 2.14 -4.62
C VAL A 94 1.99 3.27 -5.39
N VAL A 95 2.31 4.40 -4.74
CA VAL A 95 3.07 5.51 -5.35
C VAL A 95 4.58 5.25 -5.36
N GLU A 96 5.08 4.33 -4.53
CA GLU A 96 6.51 4.03 -4.42
C GLU A 96 7.03 3.23 -5.62
N GLN A 97 6.21 2.31 -6.13
CA GLN A 97 6.62 1.32 -7.12
C GLN A 97 6.26 1.76 -8.54
N SER A 98 7.29 1.96 -9.37
CA SER A 98 7.19 2.04 -10.83
C SER A 98 6.35 3.20 -11.41
N LEU A 99 6.06 4.24 -10.63
CA LEU A 99 5.44 5.47 -11.12
C LEU A 99 6.47 6.60 -11.21
N ASP A 100 6.61 7.17 -12.40
CA ASP A 100 7.43 8.36 -12.65
C ASP A 100 6.61 9.60 -12.33
N VAL A 101 6.58 9.98 -11.05
CA VAL A 101 5.76 11.10 -10.54
C VAL A 101 6.59 12.09 -9.73
N ASP A 102 6.20 13.35 -9.81
CA ASP A 102 6.83 14.50 -9.19
C ASP A 102 5.81 15.29 -8.36
N PHE A 103 6.09 15.43 -7.06
CA PHE A 103 5.32 16.25 -6.12
C PHE A 103 6.18 17.39 -5.55
N ASP A 104 5.54 18.51 -5.21
CA ASP A 104 6.20 19.66 -4.60
C ASP A 104 6.43 19.43 -3.09
N HIS A 105 5.48 18.75 -2.45
CA HIS A 105 5.49 18.43 -1.04
C HIS A 105 5.09 16.98 -0.78
N MET A 106 5.65 16.37 0.25
CA MET A 106 5.25 15.04 0.67
C MET A 106 5.12 14.93 2.19
N ILE A 107 4.01 14.31 2.60
CA ILE A 107 3.79 13.81 3.96
C ILE A 107 3.81 12.29 3.90
N THR A 108 4.47 11.64 4.85
CA THR A 108 4.52 10.18 4.92
C THR A 108 4.39 9.70 6.35
N GLU A 109 3.67 8.60 6.56
CA GLU A 109 3.85 7.83 7.80
C GLU A 109 5.26 7.25 7.88
N ILE A 110 5.75 7.05 9.12
CA ILE A 110 7.02 6.38 9.35
C ILE A 110 7.04 5.00 8.67
N ALA A 111 8.15 4.71 8.01
CA ALA A 111 8.46 3.44 7.38
C ALA A 111 9.95 3.16 7.59
N PRO A 112 10.44 1.94 7.31
CA PRO A 112 11.87 1.70 7.17
C PRO A 112 12.56 2.77 6.30
N MET A 113 13.78 3.15 6.67
CA MET A 113 14.49 4.30 6.09
C MET A 113 14.70 4.21 4.57
N ASP A 114 14.97 3.01 4.06
CA ASP A 114 15.04 2.73 2.62
C ASP A 114 13.74 3.11 1.88
N LEU A 115 12.57 2.79 2.46
CA LEU A 115 11.28 3.18 1.90
C LEU A 115 11.04 4.69 2.01
N LEU A 116 11.45 5.34 3.10
CA LEU A 116 11.37 6.80 3.22
C LEU A 116 12.24 7.51 2.17
N LEU A 117 13.44 7.00 1.89
CA LEU A 117 14.33 7.52 0.84
C LEU A 117 13.77 7.22 -0.56
N GLN A 118 13.11 6.09 -0.77
CA GLN A 118 12.42 5.80 -2.03
C GLN A 118 11.25 6.76 -2.27
N ARG A 119 10.46 7.03 -1.23
CA ARG A 119 9.36 8.01 -1.24
C ARG A 119 9.88 9.41 -1.54
N SER A 120 10.98 9.83 -0.90
CA SER A 120 11.57 11.15 -1.12
C SER A 120 12.06 11.36 -2.56
N GLY A 121 12.43 10.28 -3.27
CA GLY A 121 12.76 10.31 -4.70
C GLY A 121 11.60 10.65 -5.65
N ARG A 122 10.40 10.94 -5.13
CA ARG A 122 9.24 11.50 -5.85
C ARG A 122 9.01 12.99 -5.54
N ILE A 123 9.75 13.56 -4.58
CA ILE A 123 9.71 15.00 -4.28
C ILE A 123 10.65 15.69 -5.25
N LYS A 124 10.14 16.67 -5.99
CA LYS A 124 10.91 17.48 -6.95
C LYS A 124 11.80 16.62 -7.87
N ARG A 125 11.23 15.50 -8.31
CA ARG A 125 11.91 14.45 -9.06
C ARG A 125 12.44 14.93 -10.42
N HIS A 126 11.70 15.83 -11.07
CA HIS A 126 12.12 16.47 -12.30
C HIS A 126 12.48 17.92 -12.00
N ALA A 127 13.61 18.41 -12.51
CA ALA A 127 13.99 19.80 -12.29
C ALA A 127 12.96 20.72 -12.96
N ARG A 128 12.43 21.68 -12.20
CA ARG A 128 11.42 22.63 -12.68
C ARG A 128 11.75 24.07 -12.33
N THR A 129 11.16 25.01 -13.07
CA THR A 129 11.19 26.45 -12.75
C THR A 129 10.35 26.74 -11.50
N LYS A 130 10.44 27.96 -10.97
CA LYS A 130 9.58 28.41 -9.85
C LYS A 130 8.08 28.24 -10.14
N ASP A 131 7.68 28.44 -11.39
CA ASP A 131 6.29 28.30 -11.86
C ASP A 131 5.92 26.85 -12.24
N GLY A 132 6.79 25.87 -11.95
CA GLY A 132 6.50 24.44 -12.16
C GLY A 132 6.72 23.92 -13.59
N LYS A 133 7.35 24.69 -14.49
CA LYS A 133 7.65 24.23 -15.87
C LYS A 133 8.87 23.32 -15.87
N LEU A 134 8.85 22.27 -16.69
CA LEU A 134 9.98 21.35 -16.83
C LEU A 134 11.22 22.08 -17.34
N LYS A 135 12.38 21.79 -16.73
CA LYS A 135 13.70 22.21 -17.20
C LYS A 135 14.43 21.02 -17.82
N GLU A 136 15.12 21.26 -18.92
CA GLU A 136 16.02 20.27 -19.53
C GLU A 136 17.32 20.13 -18.73
N GLU A 137 17.82 21.23 -18.16
CA GLU A 137 19.09 21.27 -17.43
C GLU A 137 19.03 22.22 -16.21
N GLY A 138 19.95 21.98 -15.27
CA GLY A 138 20.12 22.79 -14.06
C GLY A 138 19.32 22.28 -12.86
N ALA A 139 19.49 22.97 -11.73
CA ALA A 139 18.82 22.63 -10.48
C ALA A 139 17.33 23.00 -10.50
N ASP A 140 16.55 22.31 -9.67
CA ASP A 140 15.16 22.66 -9.40
C ASP A 140 15.07 24.03 -8.69
N GLU A 141 14.11 24.86 -9.11
CA GLU A 141 13.96 26.23 -8.60
C GLU A 141 12.83 26.37 -7.57
N ARG A 142 12.12 25.28 -7.23
CA ARG A 142 11.03 25.25 -6.25
C ARG A 142 11.54 25.19 -4.80
N GLY A 143 12.85 25.36 -4.60
CA GLY A 143 13.55 25.30 -3.31
C GLY A 143 13.95 23.89 -2.88
N ASP A 144 14.35 23.72 -1.63
CA ASP A 144 14.82 22.42 -1.12
C ASP A 144 13.69 21.39 -0.99
N PRO A 145 13.95 20.10 -1.28
CA PRO A 145 12.98 19.03 -1.06
C PRO A 145 12.79 18.78 0.44
N VAL A 146 11.53 18.74 0.88
CA VAL A 146 11.18 18.48 2.29
C VAL A 146 10.22 17.31 2.38
N LEU A 147 10.63 16.27 3.11
CA LEU A 147 9.79 15.13 3.46
C LEU A 147 9.26 15.31 4.89
N HIS A 148 7.95 15.44 5.05
CA HIS A 148 7.31 15.52 6.36
C HIS A 148 6.97 14.11 6.87
N VAL A 149 7.72 13.61 7.84
CA VAL A 149 7.47 12.28 8.44
C VAL A 149 6.53 12.40 9.64
N LEU A 150 5.46 11.61 9.64
CA LEU A 150 4.53 11.47 10.77
C LEU A 150 5.15 10.48 11.77
N LEU A 151 5.60 11.02 12.90
CA LEU A 151 6.18 10.26 14.00
C LEU A 151 5.14 10.01 15.10
N PRO A 152 5.23 8.88 15.81
CA PRO A 152 4.37 8.60 16.95
C PRO A 152 4.57 9.64 18.05
N LYS A 153 3.53 9.87 18.85
CA LYS A 153 3.61 10.77 20.00
C LYS A 153 4.57 10.17 21.04
N GLU A 154 5.52 10.97 21.50
CA GLU A 154 6.41 10.56 22.59
C GLU A 154 5.66 10.57 23.93
N GLU A 155 5.75 9.47 24.66
CA GLU A 155 5.29 9.37 26.04
C GLU A 155 6.52 9.04 26.91
N SER A 156 6.90 9.97 27.80
CA SER A 156 8.07 9.80 28.66
C SER A 156 8.00 8.49 29.45
N GLY A 157 9.10 7.74 29.44
CA GLY A 157 9.21 6.46 30.16
C GLY A 157 8.46 5.29 29.53
N LYS A 158 7.85 5.44 28.34
CA LYS A 158 7.14 4.35 27.65
C LYS A 158 7.74 4.05 26.27
N PRO A 159 7.63 2.79 25.81
CA PRO A 159 8.05 2.44 24.45
C PRO A 159 7.23 3.20 23.40
N PRO A 160 7.85 3.64 22.29
CA PRO A 160 7.12 4.24 21.18
C PRO A 160 6.03 3.30 20.65
N LYS A 161 4.83 3.84 20.43
CA LYS A 161 3.72 3.12 19.81
C LYS A 161 3.69 3.45 18.32
N LEU A 162 4.11 2.53 17.45
CA LEU A 162 4.14 2.78 15.99
C LEU A 162 2.81 2.37 15.31
N ALA A 163 1.80 2.01 16.11
CA ALA A 163 0.40 1.85 15.74
C ALA A 163 0.20 1.00 14.47
N SER A 164 -0.51 1.53 13.47
CA SER A 164 -0.84 0.82 12.22
C SER A 164 0.39 0.44 11.41
N SER A 165 1.52 1.13 11.59
CA SER A 165 2.74 0.85 10.83
C SER A 165 3.31 -0.52 11.19
N GLU A 166 3.13 -1.00 12.42
CA GLU A 166 3.55 -2.34 12.87
C GLU A 166 2.70 -3.47 12.27
N ILE A 167 1.55 -3.13 11.66
CA ILE A 167 0.76 -4.11 10.91
C ILE A 167 1.44 -4.44 9.57
N ILE A 168 2.22 -3.51 9.04
CA ILE A 168 2.78 -3.56 7.68
C ILE A 168 4.29 -3.82 7.72
N TYR A 169 5.00 -3.20 8.66
CA TYR A 169 6.44 -3.29 8.80
C TYR A 169 6.82 -3.87 10.16
N GLN A 170 7.97 -4.53 10.20
CA GLN A 170 8.48 -5.07 11.45
C GLN A 170 8.92 -3.97 12.40
N ARG A 171 8.75 -4.23 13.70
CA ARG A 171 8.97 -3.24 14.76
C ARG A 171 10.41 -2.77 14.84
N TYR A 172 11.40 -3.66 14.65
CA TYR A 172 12.82 -3.31 14.77
C TYR A 172 13.26 -2.24 13.74
N PRO A 173 13.09 -2.44 12.41
CA PRO A 173 13.41 -1.40 11.41
C PRO A 173 12.68 -0.05 11.62
N LEU A 174 11.45 -0.07 12.15
CA LEU A 174 10.72 1.15 12.46
C LEU A 174 11.32 1.90 13.66
N LEU A 175 11.76 1.19 14.71
CA LEU A 175 12.38 1.80 15.88
C LEU A 175 13.77 2.36 15.56
N THR A 176 14.56 1.66 14.75
CA THR A 176 15.87 2.16 14.29
C THR A 176 15.70 3.38 13.39
N THR A 177 14.69 3.40 12.51
CA THR A 177 14.34 4.58 11.72
C THR A 177 13.88 5.74 12.61
N LEU A 178 13.04 5.46 13.62
CA LEU A 178 12.60 6.49 14.57
C LEU A 178 13.80 7.12 15.28
N ALA A 179 14.75 6.32 15.76
CA ALA A 179 15.96 6.80 16.42
C ALA A 179 16.82 7.71 15.52
N GLN A 180 16.89 7.42 14.23
CA GLN A 180 17.58 8.26 13.24
C GLN A 180 16.86 9.59 12.94
N LEU A 181 15.54 9.65 13.16
CA LEU A 181 14.71 10.83 12.90
C LEU A 181 14.45 11.67 14.16
N GLN A 182 15.04 11.31 15.30
CA GLN A 182 14.81 12.01 16.56
C GLN A 182 15.34 13.46 16.50
N PRO A 183 14.49 14.46 16.82
CA PRO A 183 14.91 15.86 16.90
C PRO A 183 16.09 16.02 17.85
N SER A 184 17.22 16.50 17.35
CA SER A 184 18.40 16.81 18.17
C SER A 184 18.54 18.32 18.31
N GLY A 185 18.86 18.81 19.52
CA GLY A 185 19.16 20.22 19.77
C GLY A 185 17.98 21.19 19.59
N GLY A 186 16.74 20.73 19.80
CA GLY A 186 15.53 21.57 19.70
C GLY A 186 15.04 21.81 18.26
N ASN A 187 15.70 21.22 17.26
CA ASN A 187 15.33 21.37 15.86
C ASN A 187 14.55 20.14 15.36
N ASN A 188 13.36 20.33 14.81
CA ASN A 188 12.47 19.26 14.32
C ASN A 188 12.81 18.81 12.88
N THR A 189 14.03 19.08 12.41
CA THR A 189 14.47 18.85 11.04
C THR A 189 15.78 18.07 11.03
N VAL A 190 15.83 17.02 10.22
CA VAL A 190 17.06 16.25 9.94
C VAL A 190 17.46 16.55 8.50
N ALA A 191 18.67 17.09 8.32
CA ALA A 191 19.24 17.32 6.99
C ALA A 191 19.91 16.03 6.50
N VAL A 192 19.64 15.64 5.26
CA VAL A 192 20.21 14.45 4.62
C VAL A 192 20.85 14.87 3.31
N SER A 193 22.14 14.55 3.14
CA SER A 193 22.89 14.86 1.93
C SER A 193 22.89 13.68 0.97
N LEU A 194 22.05 13.72 -0.06
CA LEU A 194 22.00 12.67 -1.09
C LEU A 194 22.94 12.98 -2.26
N PRO A 195 23.65 11.99 -2.82
CA PRO A 195 23.60 10.55 -2.50
C PRO A 195 24.52 10.09 -1.35
N ALA A 196 25.30 10.99 -0.74
CA ALA A 196 26.37 10.65 0.22
C ALA A 196 25.89 9.90 1.48
N ASP A 197 24.71 10.24 2.00
CA ASP A 197 24.14 9.64 3.20
C ASP A 197 23.24 8.43 2.91
N PHE A 198 22.91 8.17 1.64
CA PHE A 198 21.94 7.15 1.24
C PHE A 198 22.27 5.77 1.81
N ARG A 199 23.50 5.29 1.56
CA ARG A 199 23.94 3.96 2.00
C ARG A 199 24.02 3.87 3.53
N LYS A 200 24.54 4.91 4.18
CA LYS A 200 24.72 4.95 5.64
C LYS A 200 23.38 4.85 6.38
N LEU A 201 22.37 5.57 5.91
CA LEU A 201 21.03 5.56 6.51
C LEU A 201 20.32 4.20 6.36
N ILE A 202 20.49 3.55 5.21
CA ILE A 202 19.94 2.21 4.98
C ILE A 202 20.65 1.19 5.89
N GLU A 203 21.98 1.17 5.88
CA GLU A 203 22.77 0.24 6.71
C GLU A 203 22.43 0.44 8.20
N ALA A 204 22.37 1.69 8.70
CA ALA A 204 22.02 1.98 10.09
C ALA A 204 20.62 1.49 10.50
N THR A 205 19.73 1.21 9.55
CA THR A 205 18.37 0.73 9.82
C THR A 205 18.30 -0.78 10.11
N TYR A 206 19.21 -1.55 9.50
CA TYR A 206 19.22 -3.02 9.54
C TYR A 206 20.42 -3.62 10.26
N THR A 207 21.53 -2.88 10.36
CA THR A 207 22.74 -3.36 11.06
C THR A 207 22.49 -3.43 12.55
N ASP A 208 23.23 -4.29 13.24
CA ASP A 208 23.10 -4.54 14.68
C ASP A 208 23.59 -3.34 15.51
N SER A 209 22.78 -2.28 15.51
CA SER A 209 23.06 -1.01 16.17
C SER A 209 22.58 -0.97 17.62
N ALA A 210 21.98 -2.07 18.11
CA ALA A 210 21.53 -2.19 19.49
C ALA A 210 22.72 -2.52 20.40
N GLY A 211 23.53 -1.51 20.71
CA GLY A 211 24.61 -1.64 21.70
C GLY A 211 24.10 -2.11 23.07
N SER A 212 25.02 -2.45 23.98
CA SER A 212 24.70 -2.89 25.35
C SER A 212 23.76 -1.92 26.10
N ASP A 213 23.83 -0.64 25.76
CA ASP A 213 23.11 0.45 26.44
C ASP A 213 21.76 0.77 25.78
N ALA A 214 21.39 0.05 24.72
CA ALA A 214 20.10 0.21 24.06
C ALA A 214 18.93 -0.09 25.04
N ALA A 215 17.84 0.66 24.88
CA ALA A 215 16.64 0.46 25.67
C ALA A 215 16.06 -0.96 25.46
N GLN A 216 15.50 -1.54 26.52
CA GLN A 216 15.02 -2.94 26.50
C GLN A 216 14.03 -3.22 25.36
N TYR A 217 13.11 -2.29 25.07
CA TYR A 217 12.13 -2.47 24.00
C TYR A 217 12.77 -2.59 22.60
N LEU A 218 13.96 -2.03 22.38
CA LEU A 218 14.69 -2.15 21.12
C LEU A 218 15.36 -3.52 21.02
N LYS A 219 15.95 -4.00 22.13
CA LYS A 219 16.51 -5.35 22.23
C LYS A 219 15.45 -6.42 22.01
N ASP A 220 14.28 -6.26 22.64
CA ASP A 220 13.14 -7.19 22.46
C ASP A 220 12.64 -7.20 21.01
N ALA A 221 12.63 -6.03 20.34
CA ALA A 221 12.25 -5.94 18.94
C ALA A 221 13.29 -6.58 18.02
N LYS A 222 14.59 -6.45 18.35
CA LYS A 222 15.69 -7.09 17.60
C LYS A 222 15.63 -8.61 17.70
N ALA A 223 15.50 -9.15 18.90
CA ALA A 223 15.36 -10.60 19.09
C ALA A 223 14.22 -11.19 18.24
N LYS A 224 13.03 -10.56 18.29
CA LYS A 224 11.90 -10.99 17.44
C LYS A 224 12.15 -10.85 15.94
N TRP A 225 12.95 -9.87 15.54
CA TRP A 225 13.33 -9.68 14.14
C TRP A 225 14.31 -10.77 13.69
N ASP A 226 15.27 -11.13 14.53
CA ASP A 226 16.23 -12.20 14.27
C ASP A 226 15.54 -13.56 14.19
N ASP A 227 14.69 -13.89 15.18
CA ASP A 227 13.84 -15.10 15.17
C ASP A 227 13.02 -15.18 13.86
N LEU A 228 12.42 -14.06 13.45
CA LEU A 228 11.65 -14.01 12.20
C LEU A 228 12.54 -14.23 10.96
N GLN A 229 13.76 -13.68 10.92
CA GLN A 229 14.66 -13.90 9.78
C GLN A 229 15.09 -15.37 9.71
N GLU A 230 15.38 -16.00 10.85
CA GLU A 230 15.69 -17.43 10.92
C GLU A 230 14.51 -18.29 10.45
N ASP A 231 13.29 -18.00 10.94
CA ASP A 231 12.07 -18.69 10.52
C ASP A 231 11.81 -18.54 9.00
N LEU A 232 12.01 -17.33 8.46
CA LEU A 232 11.84 -17.06 7.04
C LEU A 232 12.88 -17.81 6.20
N ALA A 233 14.14 -17.87 6.65
CA ALA A 233 15.20 -18.61 5.98
C ALA A 233 14.92 -20.13 5.99
N ALA A 234 14.46 -20.66 7.13
CA ALA A 234 14.06 -22.07 7.26
C ALA A 234 12.89 -22.42 6.33
N GLN A 235 11.83 -21.59 6.31
CA GLN A 235 10.68 -21.80 5.41
C GLN A 235 11.04 -21.65 3.94
N ALA A 236 11.97 -20.74 3.59
CA ALA A 236 12.42 -20.60 2.21
C ALA A 236 13.08 -21.88 1.69
N GLY A 237 13.79 -22.61 2.54
CA GLY A 237 14.39 -23.91 2.18
C GLY A 237 13.39 -24.92 1.61
N GLU A 238 12.10 -24.85 1.97
CA GLU A 238 11.05 -25.72 1.43
C GLU A 238 10.61 -25.33 0.00
N PHE A 239 10.92 -24.13 -0.47
CA PHE A 239 10.46 -23.60 -1.76
C PHE A 239 11.61 -23.23 -2.72
N LEU A 240 12.85 -23.21 -2.24
CA LEU A 240 14.02 -22.90 -3.05
C LEU A 240 14.43 -24.12 -3.88
N LEU A 241 14.92 -23.87 -5.10
CA LEU A 241 15.64 -24.89 -5.84
C LEU A 241 16.91 -25.26 -5.07
N CYS A 242 17.41 -26.47 -5.31
CA CYS A 242 18.71 -26.88 -4.80
C CYS A 242 19.80 -25.88 -5.23
N GLU A 243 20.84 -25.74 -4.41
CA GLU A 243 22.03 -25.00 -4.83
C GLU A 243 22.65 -25.66 -6.06
N PRO A 244 23.21 -24.88 -7.00
CA PRO A 244 23.84 -25.44 -8.19
C PRO A 244 24.99 -26.38 -7.80
N MET A 245 24.90 -27.65 -8.23
CA MET A 245 25.97 -28.63 -8.04
C MET A 245 26.98 -28.51 -9.19
N GLU A 246 28.29 -28.59 -8.89
CA GLU A 246 29.36 -28.42 -9.90
C GLU A 246 29.41 -29.57 -10.91
N ASP A 247 28.93 -30.74 -10.53
CA ASP A 247 29.10 -32.02 -11.22
C ASP A 247 27.80 -32.61 -11.79
N GLU A 248 26.63 -32.08 -11.42
CA GLU A 248 25.33 -32.57 -11.88
C GLU A 248 24.31 -31.43 -12.10
N PHE A 249 23.58 -31.49 -13.22
CA PHE A 249 22.46 -30.59 -13.47
C PHE A 249 21.14 -31.31 -13.21
N ASP A 250 20.72 -31.32 -11.95
CA ASP A 250 19.39 -31.76 -11.53
C ASP A 250 18.70 -30.67 -10.70
N PRO A 251 17.94 -29.75 -11.35
CA PRO A 251 17.36 -28.59 -10.67
C PRO A 251 16.20 -28.92 -9.73
N VAL A 252 15.66 -30.15 -9.75
CA VAL A 252 14.46 -30.54 -9.01
C VAL A 252 14.59 -31.86 -8.26
N GLY A 253 15.71 -32.57 -8.40
CA GLY A 253 15.87 -33.90 -7.82
C GLY A 253 14.94 -34.93 -8.46
N HIS A 254 14.67 -36.01 -7.73
CA HIS A 254 13.71 -37.06 -8.09
C HIS A 254 12.23 -36.70 -7.81
N ASP A 255 11.91 -35.46 -7.42
CA ASP A 255 10.55 -35.07 -7.05
C ASP A 255 9.66 -34.85 -8.29
N GLU A 256 8.41 -35.34 -8.22
CA GLU A 256 7.41 -35.13 -9.27
C GLU A 256 7.02 -33.65 -9.36
N VAL A 257 7.48 -32.98 -10.43
CA VAL A 257 7.08 -31.61 -10.76
C VAL A 257 5.80 -31.58 -11.59
N GLY A 258 4.66 -31.38 -10.92
CA GLY A 258 3.37 -31.12 -11.58
C GLY A 258 3.18 -29.64 -11.95
N ASP A 259 2.80 -29.35 -13.20
CA ASP A 259 2.29 -28.04 -13.61
C ASP A 259 0.86 -27.83 -13.08
N ALA A 260 0.67 -26.78 -12.28
CA ALA A 260 -0.59 -26.43 -11.64
C ALA A 260 -1.72 -26.02 -12.61
N SER A 261 -1.46 -26.01 -13.92
CA SER A 261 -2.45 -25.66 -14.93
C SER A 261 -3.60 -26.68 -15.03
N ASP A 262 -3.42 -27.95 -14.62
CA ASP A 262 -4.44 -28.99 -14.85
C ASP A 262 -5.06 -29.67 -13.59
N ASP A 263 -4.32 -30.02 -12.54
CA ASP A 263 -4.84 -30.97 -11.52
C ASP A 263 -4.82 -30.51 -10.06
N GLY A 264 -4.17 -29.39 -9.74
CA GLY A 264 -4.16 -28.84 -8.38
C GLY A 264 -3.19 -29.49 -7.41
N ASN A 265 -2.24 -30.31 -7.89
CA ASN A 265 -1.18 -30.92 -7.07
C ASN A 265 0.22 -30.26 -7.26
N GLY A 266 0.32 -29.17 -8.02
CA GLY A 266 1.59 -28.52 -8.34
C GLY A 266 2.07 -27.45 -7.35
N TRP A 267 3.38 -27.45 -7.11
CA TRP A 267 4.13 -26.47 -6.31
C TRP A 267 3.88 -25.04 -6.78
N ARG A 268 3.45 -24.15 -5.88
CA ARG A 268 3.56 -22.70 -6.12
C ARG A 268 4.88 -22.22 -5.54
N ALA A 269 5.76 -21.67 -6.36
CA ALA A 269 6.88 -20.87 -5.86
C ALA A 269 6.32 -19.73 -4.98
N ARG A 270 6.43 -19.88 -3.66
CA ARG A 270 5.93 -18.92 -2.68
C ARG A 270 7.02 -17.91 -2.39
N THR A 271 7.05 -16.83 -3.15
CA THR A 271 8.06 -15.77 -3.00
C THR A 271 7.68 -14.71 -1.96
N ARG A 272 6.47 -14.76 -1.39
CA ARG A 272 6.02 -13.90 -0.28
C ARG A 272 5.10 -14.67 0.67
N LEU A 273 5.43 -14.67 1.96
CA LEU A 273 4.59 -15.20 3.03
C LEU A 273 3.51 -14.16 3.40
N GLY A 274 2.24 -14.56 3.39
CA GLY A 274 1.12 -13.67 3.70
C GLY A 274 -0.25 -14.32 3.49
N LEU A 275 -1.29 -13.67 4.03
CA LEU A 275 -2.68 -14.10 3.87
C LEU A 275 -3.13 -13.92 2.41
N GLU A 276 -3.64 -14.97 1.78
CA GLU A 276 -4.11 -14.94 0.40
C GLU A 276 -5.37 -14.06 0.27
N ASP A 277 -5.23 -12.86 -0.28
CA ASP A 277 -6.38 -12.05 -0.68
C ASP A 277 -7.30 -12.84 -1.60
N VAL A 278 -8.60 -12.78 -1.33
CA VAL A 278 -9.62 -13.42 -2.14
C VAL A 278 -10.01 -12.50 -3.29
N LEU A 279 -9.95 -13.02 -4.52
CA LEU A 279 -10.40 -12.28 -5.68
C LEU A 279 -11.93 -12.41 -5.83
N VAL A 280 -12.61 -11.27 -5.82
CA VAL A 280 -14.06 -11.19 -5.91
C VAL A 280 -14.50 -10.41 -7.14
N MET A 281 -15.50 -10.93 -7.85
CA MET A 281 -16.16 -10.29 -8.99
C MET A 281 -17.59 -9.92 -8.60
N PRO A 282 -17.90 -8.63 -8.35
CA PRO A 282 -19.25 -8.16 -8.10
C PRO A 282 -20.09 -8.26 -9.37
N LEU A 283 -21.21 -8.98 -9.28
CA LEU A 283 -22.09 -9.30 -10.41
C LEU A 283 -23.55 -9.20 -9.99
N LYS A 284 -24.45 -8.92 -10.93
CA LYS A 284 -25.89 -9.05 -10.64
C LYS A 284 -26.25 -10.52 -10.39
N PRO A 285 -27.25 -10.83 -9.54
CA PRO A 285 -27.61 -12.22 -9.22
C PRO A 285 -27.84 -13.11 -10.45
N GLU A 286 -28.50 -12.59 -11.48
CA GLU A 286 -28.75 -13.27 -12.76
C GLU A 286 -27.45 -13.56 -13.55
N GLN A 287 -26.44 -12.70 -13.43
CA GLN A 287 -25.14 -12.87 -14.07
C GLN A 287 -24.32 -13.95 -13.39
N VAL A 288 -24.40 -14.07 -12.05
CA VAL A 288 -23.73 -15.15 -11.30
C VAL A 288 -24.22 -16.51 -11.79
N ALA A 289 -25.53 -16.70 -11.91
CA ALA A 289 -26.12 -17.95 -12.39
C ALA A 289 -25.67 -18.28 -13.83
N LYS A 290 -25.57 -17.27 -14.69
CA LYS A 290 -25.15 -17.41 -16.10
C LYS A 290 -23.66 -17.74 -16.24
N TRP A 291 -22.80 -17.16 -15.41
CA TRP A 291 -21.35 -17.16 -15.62
C TRP A 291 -20.58 -18.11 -14.71
N LYS A 292 -21.23 -18.75 -13.73
CA LYS A 292 -20.61 -19.73 -12.82
C LYS A 292 -19.87 -20.88 -13.53
N SER A 293 -20.32 -21.28 -14.72
CA SER A 293 -19.69 -22.39 -15.48
C SER A 293 -18.30 -22.04 -16.01
N GLY A 294 -17.97 -20.75 -16.14
CA GLY A 294 -16.73 -20.29 -16.75
C GLY A 294 -16.68 -20.41 -18.28
N GLU A 295 -17.75 -20.90 -18.91
CA GLU A 295 -17.83 -21.05 -20.36
C GLU A 295 -18.20 -19.73 -21.03
N MET A 296 -17.19 -18.97 -21.41
CA MET A 296 -17.39 -17.68 -22.07
C MET A 296 -16.23 -17.29 -22.99
N HIS A 297 -16.53 -16.31 -23.85
CA HIS A 297 -15.56 -15.71 -24.75
C HIS A 297 -14.46 -14.96 -23.97
N PRO A 298 -13.17 -15.05 -24.35
CA PRO A 298 -12.06 -14.41 -23.62
C PRO A 298 -12.22 -12.90 -23.39
N ARG A 299 -12.85 -12.17 -24.31
CA ARG A 299 -13.15 -10.73 -24.13
C ARG A 299 -14.04 -10.47 -22.91
N LEU A 300 -15.02 -11.34 -22.64
CA LEU A 300 -15.88 -11.22 -21.46
C LEU A 300 -15.09 -11.51 -20.18
N VAL A 301 -14.21 -12.52 -20.21
CA VAL A 301 -13.30 -12.81 -19.08
C VAL A 301 -12.46 -11.57 -18.75
N LYS A 302 -11.80 -10.96 -19.74
CA LYS A 302 -11.02 -9.73 -19.54
C LYS A 302 -11.87 -8.60 -18.94
N TRP A 303 -13.09 -8.41 -19.45
CA TRP A 303 -14.03 -7.40 -18.95
C TRP A 303 -14.47 -7.65 -17.50
N LEU A 304 -14.61 -8.92 -17.09
CA LEU A 304 -14.93 -9.32 -15.72
C LEU A 304 -13.75 -9.12 -14.77
N TYR A 305 -12.54 -9.51 -15.17
CA TYR A 305 -11.33 -9.29 -14.38
C TYR A 305 -11.03 -7.80 -14.20
N LYS A 306 -11.38 -6.95 -15.15
CA LYS A 306 -11.32 -5.50 -14.96
C LYS A 306 -12.23 -4.99 -13.81
N ARG A 307 -13.28 -5.73 -13.46
CA ARG A 307 -14.21 -5.39 -12.35
C ARG A 307 -13.92 -6.14 -11.06
N SER A 308 -12.92 -7.00 -11.03
CA SER A 308 -12.60 -7.74 -9.82
C SER A 308 -11.87 -6.84 -8.82
N VAL A 309 -12.04 -7.15 -7.55
CA VAL A 309 -11.35 -6.51 -6.42
C VAL A 309 -10.85 -7.60 -5.47
N LYS A 310 -9.71 -7.34 -4.85
CA LYS A 310 -9.15 -8.22 -3.81
C LYS A 310 -9.74 -7.85 -2.45
N ILE A 311 -10.22 -8.84 -1.72
CA ILE A 311 -10.75 -8.69 -0.37
C ILE A 311 -9.85 -9.51 0.58
N PRO A 312 -9.51 -8.99 1.77
CA PRO A 312 -8.82 -9.79 2.77
C PRO A 312 -9.55 -11.12 3.03
N PRO A 313 -8.83 -12.24 3.26
CA PRO A 313 -9.45 -13.55 3.42
C PRO A 313 -10.23 -13.70 4.73
N TYR A 314 -10.10 -12.75 5.66
CA TYR A 314 -10.82 -12.76 6.91
C TYR A 314 -12.33 -12.86 6.61
N TYR A 315 -12.95 -13.95 7.07
CA TYR A 315 -14.37 -14.28 6.87
C TYR A 315 -14.76 -14.85 5.50
N TRP A 316 -13.81 -15.40 4.74
CA TRP A 316 -14.06 -16.09 3.48
C TRP A 316 -13.91 -17.64 3.59
N PRO A 317 -14.78 -18.47 2.97
CA PRO A 317 -15.98 -18.12 2.22
C PRO A 317 -17.10 -17.64 3.15
N PRO A 318 -17.83 -16.57 2.78
CA PRO A 318 -18.71 -15.91 3.73
C PRO A 318 -20.09 -16.56 3.72
N LYS A 319 -20.77 -16.53 4.86
CA LYS A 319 -22.20 -16.83 4.94
C LYS A 319 -22.97 -15.57 4.54
N ALA A 320 -23.88 -15.68 3.58
CA ALA A 320 -24.71 -14.53 3.19
C ALA A 320 -25.68 -14.16 4.31
N ALA A 321 -25.90 -12.86 4.52
CA ALA A 321 -26.98 -12.37 5.35
C ALA A 321 -28.35 -12.65 4.69
N SER A 322 -29.42 -12.60 5.48
CA SER A 322 -30.78 -12.76 4.93
C SER A 322 -31.03 -11.73 3.82
N GLY A 323 -31.66 -12.16 2.72
CA GLY A 323 -31.93 -11.31 1.55
C GLY A 323 -30.74 -11.06 0.62
N HIS A 324 -29.55 -11.58 0.92
CA HIS A 324 -28.35 -11.45 0.07
C HIS A 324 -28.01 -12.77 -0.62
N GLY A 325 -27.52 -12.68 -1.86
CA GLY A 325 -27.11 -13.87 -2.59
C GLY A 325 -25.82 -14.48 -2.03
N LYS A 326 -25.72 -15.81 -2.08
CA LYS A 326 -24.51 -16.53 -1.67
C LYS A 326 -23.42 -16.38 -2.75
N PRO A 327 -22.18 -16.01 -2.39
CA PRO A 327 -21.08 -16.01 -3.35
C PRO A 327 -20.82 -17.42 -3.88
N VAL A 328 -20.43 -17.51 -5.15
CA VAL A 328 -20.18 -18.78 -5.83
C VAL A 328 -18.78 -18.79 -6.40
N LEU A 329 -18.02 -19.86 -6.17
CA LEU A 329 -16.71 -20.03 -6.79
C LEU A 329 -16.88 -20.31 -8.28
N GLY A 330 -16.18 -19.56 -9.13
CA GLY A 330 -16.18 -19.74 -10.57
C GLY A 330 -15.44 -21.01 -11.00
N ASN A 331 -15.87 -21.61 -12.10
CA ASN A 331 -15.23 -22.77 -12.72
C ASN A 331 -14.44 -22.39 -13.98
N LYS A 332 -13.64 -23.33 -14.51
CA LYS A 332 -12.88 -23.20 -15.77
C LYS A 332 -12.10 -21.88 -15.86
N LYS A 333 -12.44 -20.98 -16.80
CA LYS A 333 -11.76 -19.68 -17.01
C LYS A 333 -11.92 -18.69 -15.84
N LEU A 334 -12.77 -18.99 -14.86
CA LEU A 334 -12.97 -18.22 -13.64
C LEU A 334 -12.54 -18.99 -12.38
N LYS A 335 -11.77 -20.08 -12.53
CA LYS A 335 -11.23 -20.88 -11.40
C LYS A 335 -10.45 -19.98 -10.44
N GLY A 336 -10.72 -20.13 -9.15
CA GLY A 336 -10.10 -19.33 -8.09
C GLY A 336 -10.72 -17.94 -7.87
N VAL A 337 -11.77 -17.58 -8.60
CA VAL A 337 -12.46 -16.29 -8.45
C VAL A 337 -13.85 -16.47 -7.87
N TRP A 338 -14.21 -15.64 -6.90
CA TRP A 338 -15.54 -15.66 -6.30
C TRP A 338 -16.48 -14.67 -6.98
N LEU A 339 -17.61 -15.17 -7.45
CA LEU A 339 -18.70 -14.39 -8.03
C LEU A 339 -19.60 -13.91 -6.89
N LEU A 340 -19.62 -12.61 -6.63
CA LEU A 340 -20.38 -11.99 -5.54
C LEU A 340 -21.66 -11.37 -6.09
N PRO A 341 -22.84 -11.92 -5.76
CA PRO A 341 -24.12 -11.36 -6.18
C PRO A 341 -24.41 -10.06 -5.42
N VAL A 342 -24.37 -8.93 -6.12
CA VAL A 342 -24.63 -7.58 -5.59
C VAL A 342 -25.65 -6.84 -6.44
N LYS A 343 -26.24 -5.79 -5.87
CA LYS A 343 -27.03 -4.81 -6.61
C LYS A 343 -26.18 -3.55 -6.82
N PRO A 344 -25.56 -3.37 -8.00
CA PRO A 344 -24.72 -2.21 -8.25
C PRO A 344 -25.57 -0.94 -8.39
N THR A 345 -25.10 0.15 -7.79
CA THR A 345 -25.72 1.48 -7.81
C THR A 345 -24.66 2.51 -8.20
N ASN A 346 -24.74 3.09 -9.40
CA ASN A 346 -23.82 4.15 -9.88
C ASN A 346 -22.32 3.92 -9.62
N GLY A 347 -21.79 2.75 -9.98
CA GLY A 347 -20.36 2.41 -9.78
C GLY A 347 -19.98 2.01 -8.36
N ALA A 348 -20.96 1.99 -7.44
CA ALA A 348 -20.85 1.45 -6.11
C ALA A 348 -21.63 0.14 -5.98
N TRP A 349 -21.29 -0.66 -4.97
CA TRP A 349 -22.07 -1.82 -4.56
C TRP A 349 -21.88 -2.10 -3.08
N GLU A 350 -22.87 -2.75 -2.49
CA GLU A 350 -22.84 -3.24 -1.12
C GLU A 350 -23.20 -4.73 -1.10
N TRP A 351 -22.59 -5.46 -0.17
CA TRP A 351 -22.95 -6.83 0.15
C TRP A 351 -22.82 -7.09 1.66
N GLN A 352 -23.76 -7.84 2.22
CA GLN A 352 -23.75 -8.19 3.65
C GLN A 352 -23.56 -9.69 3.89
N GLY A 353 -22.65 -10.01 4.81
CA GLY A 353 -22.36 -11.35 5.27
C GLY A 353 -22.60 -11.53 6.76
N VAL A 354 -22.44 -12.77 7.23
CA VAL A 354 -22.56 -13.17 8.63
C VAL A 354 -21.26 -13.83 9.07
N LYS A 355 -20.69 -13.34 10.17
CA LYS A 355 -19.50 -13.91 10.82
C LYS A 355 -19.85 -15.24 11.52
N LYS A 356 -18.82 -15.99 11.95
CA LYS A 356 -19.02 -17.26 12.69
C LYS A 356 -19.78 -17.07 14.01
N ASP A 357 -19.66 -15.90 14.63
CA ASP A 357 -20.36 -15.52 15.88
C ASP A 357 -21.81 -15.03 15.65
N GLY A 358 -22.30 -15.08 14.40
CA GLY A 358 -23.65 -14.65 14.04
C GLY A 358 -23.82 -13.15 13.79
N LYS A 359 -22.79 -12.32 14.01
CA LYS A 359 -22.86 -10.88 13.73
C LYS A 359 -22.79 -10.62 12.23
N THR A 360 -23.57 -9.66 11.76
CA THR A 360 -23.51 -9.20 10.36
C THR A 360 -22.29 -8.31 10.14
N TYR A 361 -21.81 -8.30 8.91
CA TYR A 361 -20.80 -7.35 8.45
C TYR A 361 -21.10 -6.94 7.01
N THR A 362 -20.66 -5.74 6.65
CA THR A 362 -21.00 -5.11 5.37
C THR A 362 -19.73 -4.82 4.59
N ILE A 363 -19.64 -5.35 3.37
CA ILE A 363 -18.62 -5.01 2.39
C ILE A 363 -19.22 -3.96 1.46
N GLN A 364 -18.53 -2.84 1.31
CA GLN A 364 -18.94 -1.75 0.43
C GLN A 364 -17.83 -1.46 -0.56
N TYR A 365 -18.22 -0.98 -1.73
CA TYR A 365 -17.30 -0.47 -2.74
C TYR A 365 -17.91 0.77 -3.36
N ASP A 366 -17.08 1.79 -3.58
CA ASP A 366 -17.39 2.89 -4.48
C ASP A 366 -16.13 3.32 -5.23
N SER A 367 -16.27 3.99 -6.37
CA SER A 367 -15.13 4.38 -7.22
C SER A 367 -14.26 5.49 -6.64
N THR A 368 -14.64 6.10 -5.51
CA THR A 368 -13.91 7.17 -4.82
C THR A 368 -13.07 6.62 -3.67
N PHE A 369 -13.67 5.77 -2.81
CA PHE A 369 -12.97 5.16 -1.66
C PHE A 369 -12.45 3.75 -1.92
N GLY A 370 -12.86 3.12 -3.03
CA GLY A 370 -12.60 1.72 -3.31
C GLY A 370 -13.35 0.82 -2.34
N LEU A 371 -12.77 -0.33 -2.00
CA LEU A 371 -13.37 -1.26 -1.05
C LEU A 371 -13.26 -0.74 0.39
N THR A 372 -14.41 -0.58 1.04
CA THR A 372 -14.55 -0.23 2.46
C THR A 372 -15.13 -1.41 3.25
N ASN A 373 -14.74 -1.53 4.53
CA ASN A 373 -15.26 -2.53 5.49
C ASN A 373 -15.24 -4.02 5.06
N GLY A 374 -14.19 -4.46 4.37
CA GLY A 374 -13.94 -5.90 4.10
C GLY A 374 -13.35 -6.69 5.29
N GLY A 375 -13.92 -6.54 6.49
CA GLY A 375 -13.43 -7.14 7.74
C GLY A 375 -12.34 -6.29 8.41
N ASP A 376 -12.66 -5.67 9.54
CA ASP A 376 -11.65 -5.10 10.44
C ASP A 376 -10.72 -6.22 10.97
N LYS A 377 -9.45 -5.88 11.19
CA LYS A 377 -8.61 -6.60 12.17
C LYS A 377 -9.16 -6.35 13.57
#